data_AF-A0A838KZB5-F1
#
_entry.id   AF-A0A838KZB5-F1
#
_cell.length_a   1.000
_cell.length_b   1.000
_cell.length_c   1.000
_cell.angle_alpha   90.00
_cell.angle_beta   90.00
_cell.angle_gamma   90.00
#
_symmetry.space_group_name_H-M   'P 1'
#
loop_
_entity.id
_entity.type
_entity.pdbx_description
1 polymer ?
#
loop_
_entity_poly.entity_id
_entity_poly.type
_entity_poly.pdbx_seq_one_letter_code
_entity_poly.pdbx_strand_id
1 'polypeptide(L)'
;MARAARLVEEHSLKPLRGWVLLARAAGAADPGQHEALARQAHRLSRTSGDRHLELCALTQIGVALIDQGRITEGMTYHDEAMAGALAGEGELDTVVFTACEMMASYSRCAQYERMAQWIRAADRFVERYGCPYLNASCRTYYGEVLFATGDWPRAEEELHAALRLSENSLPAVQAGALASLAELRLAQGRVEEAERLMSGFEDHDASAPVCTRIHLLQGKFALAAATAQRWLDVIGEKRLESTSLLELLGEAESGQAQIEAATGRGRALAEMGSTLDCQVMLARGERLQGRALAAACDPAAKRHLDAALRSFVRLEMPYEAARTRLLLARAIRGPDPEIAEAEARAALAGFENLGAVTDIESTAILLREFKRTGKAPDPAGLTRREMEVLRLVAQGLSDKEIATRLVLSRHTVHRHIHSILTKLDRPSRTAAAAYAVRHDLL
;
A
#
# COMPACT_ATOMS: atom_id res chain seq x y z
N MET A 1 8.81 -27.79 23.80
CA MET A 1 7.74 -27.26 24.69
C MET A 1 7.19 -28.28 25.69
N ALA A 2 6.78 -29.49 25.29
CA ALA A 2 6.21 -30.48 26.22
C ALA A 2 7.11 -30.83 27.43
N ARG A 3 8.43 -30.92 27.23
CA ARG A 3 9.39 -31.13 28.34
C ARG A 3 9.43 -29.97 29.32
N ALA A 4 9.47 -28.72 28.84
CA ALA A 4 9.51 -27.54 29.69
C ALA A 4 8.26 -27.41 30.57
N ALA A 5 7.08 -27.62 29.99
CA ALA A 5 5.83 -27.62 30.74
C ALA A 5 5.83 -28.67 31.86
N ARG A 6 6.26 -29.89 31.55
CA ARG A 6 6.34 -30.99 32.51
C ARG A 6 7.30 -30.67 33.66
N LEU A 7 8.49 -30.17 33.36
CA LEU A 7 9.48 -29.80 34.39
C LEU A 7 8.97 -28.69 35.31
N VAL A 8 8.24 -27.71 34.76
CA VAL A 8 7.65 -26.62 35.55
C VAL A 8 6.57 -27.14 36.50
N GLU A 9 5.79 -28.13 36.08
CA GLU A 9 4.80 -28.79 36.92
C GLU A 9 5.44 -29.72 37.97
N GLU A 10 6.30 -30.65 37.54
CA GLU A 10 7.00 -31.62 38.38
C GLU A 10 7.81 -30.97 39.51
N HIS A 11 8.52 -29.87 39.20
CA HIS A 11 9.36 -29.18 40.17
C HIS A 11 8.70 -27.94 40.79
N SER A 12 7.41 -27.72 40.54
CA SER A 12 6.66 -26.57 41.09
C SER A 12 7.34 -25.21 40.85
N LEU A 13 7.95 -25.03 39.66
CA LEU A 13 8.69 -23.82 39.28
C LEU A 13 7.73 -22.68 38.93
N LYS A 14 7.04 -22.14 39.93
CA LYS A 14 6.01 -21.10 39.77
C LYS A 14 6.46 -19.90 38.92
N PRO A 15 7.69 -19.37 39.03
CA PRO A 15 8.14 -18.24 38.20
C PRO A 15 8.15 -18.53 36.69
N LEU A 16 8.39 -19.78 36.29
CA LEU A 16 8.51 -20.17 34.87
C LEU A 16 7.17 -20.50 34.21
N ARG A 17 6.07 -20.58 34.98
CA ARG A 17 4.74 -20.91 34.44
C ARG A 17 4.28 -19.89 33.40
N GLY A 18 4.55 -18.61 33.63
CA GLY A 18 4.21 -17.55 32.70
C GLY A 18 4.95 -17.69 31.37
N TRP A 19 6.26 -17.96 31.41
CA TRP A 19 7.08 -18.20 30.22
C TRP A 19 6.62 -19.41 29.41
N VAL A 20 6.20 -20.50 30.06
CA VAL A 20 5.61 -21.66 29.36
C VAL A 20 4.29 -21.30 28.67
N LEU A 21 3.44 -20.50 29.32
CA LEU A 21 2.18 -20.03 28.71
C LEU A 21 2.45 -19.14 27.50
N LEU A 22 3.42 -18.22 27.62
CA LEU A 22 3.80 -17.33 26.53
C LEU A 22 4.33 -18.12 25.32
N ALA A 23 5.20 -19.11 25.54
CA ALA A 23 5.71 -19.97 24.48
C ALA A 23 4.62 -20.85 23.84
N ARG A 24 3.56 -21.20 24.59
CA ARG A 24 2.37 -21.87 24.04
C ARG A 24 1.50 -20.90 23.23
N ALA A 25 1.39 -19.65 23.67
CA ALA A 25 0.64 -18.61 22.98
C ALA A 25 1.20 -18.37 21.57
N ALA A 26 2.53 -18.20 21.46
CA ALA A 26 3.22 -18.04 20.18
C ALA A 26 3.06 -19.23 19.21
N GLY A 27 2.74 -20.43 19.72
CA GLY A 27 2.50 -21.63 18.91
C GLY A 27 1.01 -21.94 18.67
N ALA A 28 0.09 -21.11 19.15
CA ALA A 28 -1.34 -21.34 19.00
C ALA A 28 -1.80 -20.96 17.59
N ALA A 29 -2.50 -21.88 16.92
CA ALA A 29 -3.06 -21.63 15.58
C ALA A 29 -4.31 -20.73 15.62
N ASP A 30 -5.05 -20.74 16.73
CA ASP A 30 -6.23 -19.91 16.94
C ASP A 30 -5.84 -18.60 17.67
N PRO A 31 -6.09 -17.41 17.06
CA PRO A 31 -5.78 -16.13 17.69
C PRO A 31 -6.51 -15.87 19.02
N GLY A 32 -7.72 -16.42 19.21
CA GLY A 32 -8.46 -16.31 20.48
C GLY A 32 -7.77 -17.08 21.60
N GLN A 33 -7.31 -18.30 21.32
CA GLN A 33 -6.50 -19.09 22.23
C GLN A 33 -5.15 -18.44 22.52
N HIS A 34 -4.49 -17.85 21.50
CA HIS A 34 -3.29 -17.04 21.68
C HIS A 34 -3.55 -15.93 22.72
N GLU A 35 -4.58 -15.10 22.51
CA GLU A 35 -4.91 -14.00 23.43
C GLU A 35 -5.15 -14.50 24.86
N ALA A 36 -5.91 -15.59 25.03
CA ALA A 36 -6.22 -16.14 26.35
C ALA A 36 -4.96 -16.56 27.11
N LEU A 37 -4.02 -17.24 26.43
CA LEU A 37 -2.75 -17.68 27.00
C LEU A 37 -1.84 -16.49 27.33
N ALA A 38 -1.71 -15.51 26.43
CA ALA A 38 -0.91 -14.31 26.65
C ALA A 38 -1.44 -13.47 27.82
N ARG A 39 -2.76 -13.30 27.94
CA ARG A 39 -3.39 -12.63 29.11
C ARG A 39 -3.17 -13.39 30.41
N GLN A 40 -3.13 -14.72 30.37
CA GLN A 40 -2.80 -15.52 31.56
C GLN A 40 -1.33 -15.34 31.96
N ALA A 41 -0.40 -15.33 30.99
CA ALA A 41 1.01 -15.02 31.24
C ALA A 41 1.18 -13.61 31.84
N HIS A 42 0.48 -12.61 31.32
CA HIS A 42 0.48 -11.25 31.85
C HIS A 42 -0.01 -11.18 33.32
N ARG A 43 -1.12 -11.85 33.67
CA ARG A 43 -1.58 -11.92 35.07
C ARG A 43 -0.55 -12.54 36.01
N LEU A 44 0.14 -13.58 35.56
CA LEU A 44 1.20 -14.22 36.36
C LEU A 44 2.41 -13.29 36.53
N SER A 45 2.82 -12.58 35.47
CA SER A 45 3.93 -11.63 35.52
C SER A 45 3.75 -10.56 36.59
N ARG A 46 2.53 -10.01 36.70
CA ARG A 46 2.19 -9.01 37.73
C ARG A 46 2.19 -9.58 39.15
N THR A 47 1.86 -10.85 39.30
CA THR A 47 1.88 -11.53 40.61
C THR A 47 3.31 -11.87 41.04
N SER A 48 4.18 -12.22 40.09
CA SER A 48 5.59 -12.54 40.37
C SER A 48 6.51 -11.32 40.38
N GLY A 49 6.08 -10.17 39.83
CA GLY A 49 6.92 -9.00 39.60
C GLY A 49 7.95 -9.18 38.48
N ASP A 50 7.74 -10.14 37.56
CA ASP A 50 8.65 -10.40 36.44
C ASP A 50 8.36 -9.43 35.30
N ARG A 51 9.16 -8.35 35.22
CA ARG A 51 8.94 -7.27 34.25
C ARG A 51 9.22 -7.70 32.81
N HIS A 52 10.17 -8.61 32.59
CA HIS A 52 10.47 -9.15 31.25
C HIS A 52 9.29 -9.93 30.70
N LEU A 53 8.75 -10.83 31.53
CA LEU A 53 7.56 -11.59 31.16
C LEU A 53 6.37 -10.67 30.91
N GLU A 54 6.23 -9.60 31.70
CA GLU A 54 5.14 -8.64 31.54
C GLU A 54 5.18 -7.96 30.17
N LEU A 55 6.34 -7.41 29.78
CA LEU A 55 6.52 -6.74 28.49
C LEU A 55 6.33 -7.70 27.31
N CYS A 56 6.88 -8.92 27.39
CA CYS A 56 6.68 -9.93 26.36
C CYS A 56 5.22 -10.42 26.28
N ALA A 57 4.51 -10.50 27.42
CA ALA A 57 3.11 -10.88 27.44
C ALA A 57 2.21 -9.77 26.87
N LEU A 58 2.47 -8.49 27.18
CA LEU A 58 1.78 -7.35 26.53
C LEU A 58 1.97 -7.40 25.01
N THR A 59 3.20 -7.63 24.56
CA THR A 59 3.52 -7.77 23.12
C THR A 59 2.70 -8.88 22.46
N GLN A 60 2.65 -10.08 23.05
CA GLN A 60 1.88 -11.20 22.48
C GLN A 60 0.36 -10.99 22.56
N ILE A 61 -0.15 -10.25 23.56
CA ILE A 61 -1.55 -9.79 23.55
C ILE A 61 -1.77 -8.87 22.33
N GLY A 62 -0.85 -7.95 22.07
CA GLY A 62 -0.88 -7.07 20.90
C GLY A 62 -0.95 -7.83 19.58
N VAL A 63 -0.09 -8.85 19.41
CA VAL A 63 -0.09 -9.76 18.26
C VAL A 63 -1.44 -10.43 18.09
N ALA A 64 -1.93 -11.12 19.14
CA ALA A 64 -3.18 -11.88 19.08
C ALA A 64 -4.41 -11.01 18.78
N LEU A 65 -4.42 -9.76 19.26
CA LEU A 65 -5.49 -8.80 18.98
C LEU A 65 -5.47 -8.33 17.53
N ILE A 66 -4.29 -8.02 16.99
CA ILE A 66 -4.13 -7.60 15.58
C ILE A 66 -4.53 -8.74 14.64
N ASP A 67 -4.13 -9.97 14.94
CA ASP A 67 -4.48 -11.15 14.13
C ASP A 67 -5.99 -11.46 14.17
N GLN A 68 -6.71 -10.99 15.20
CA GLN A 68 -8.18 -11.03 15.29
C GLN A 68 -8.87 -9.82 14.63
N GLY A 69 -8.11 -8.87 14.07
CA GLY A 69 -8.65 -7.64 13.48
C GLY A 69 -8.91 -6.50 14.46
N ARG A 70 -8.55 -6.65 15.74
CA ARG A 70 -8.67 -5.59 16.76
C ARG A 70 -7.41 -4.71 16.75
N ILE A 71 -7.14 -4.09 15.61
CA ILE A 71 -5.85 -3.43 15.30
C ILE A 71 -5.49 -2.36 16.34
N THR A 72 -6.37 -1.37 16.54
CA THR A 72 -6.15 -0.25 17.46
C THR A 72 -5.93 -0.69 18.91
N GLU A 73 -6.65 -1.73 19.34
CA GLU A 73 -6.46 -2.28 20.68
C GLU A 73 -5.11 -2.98 20.80
N GLY A 74 -4.75 -3.83 19.84
CA GLY A 74 -3.46 -4.51 19.84
C GLY A 74 -2.28 -3.54 19.75
N MET A 75 -2.41 -2.45 18.99
CA MET A 75 -1.43 -1.37 18.94
C MET A 75 -1.18 -0.76 20.32
N THR A 76 -2.22 -0.57 21.13
CA THR A 76 -2.09 -0.01 22.48
C THR A 76 -1.19 -0.88 23.37
N TYR A 77 -1.34 -2.21 23.30
CA TYR A 77 -0.48 -3.13 24.04
C TYR A 77 0.96 -3.14 23.54
N HIS A 78 1.15 -3.06 22.21
CA HIS A 78 2.49 -2.92 21.62
C HIS A 78 3.17 -1.62 22.05
N ASP A 79 2.44 -0.50 22.04
CA ASP A 79 2.98 0.80 22.45
C ASP A 79 3.42 0.80 23.92
N GLU A 80 2.62 0.19 24.81
CA GLU A 80 2.97 0.05 26.22
C GLU A 80 4.21 -0.83 26.42
N ALA A 81 4.27 -1.97 25.73
CA ALA A 81 5.41 -2.88 25.81
C ALA A 81 6.70 -2.23 25.28
N MET A 82 6.63 -1.51 24.17
CA MET A 82 7.77 -0.80 23.58
C MET A 82 8.25 0.36 24.45
N ALA A 83 7.33 1.12 25.04
CA ALA A 83 7.66 2.19 25.97
C ALA A 83 8.44 1.65 27.17
N GLY A 84 7.95 0.59 27.81
CA GLY A 84 8.64 -0.03 28.95
C GLY A 84 9.99 -0.62 28.56
N ALA A 85 10.06 -1.36 27.46
CA ALA A 85 11.30 -1.98 26.99
C ALA A 85 12.40 -0.93 26.73
N LEU A 86 12.09 0.14 25.99
CA LEU A 86 13.07 1.19 25.67
C LEU A 86 13.36 2.14 26.84
N ALA A 87 12.51 2.18 27.87
CA ALA A 87 12.75 2.92 29.11
C ALA A 87 13.75 2.23 30.06
N GLY A 88 14.24 1.04 29.70
CA GLY A 88 15.19 0.26 30.51
C GLY A 88 14.51 -0.66 31.52
N GLU A 89 13.22 -0.93 31.36
CA GLU A 89 12.49 -1.88 32.21
C GLU A 89 12.66 -3.34 31.73
N GLY A 90 13.33 -3.54 30.59
CA GLY A 90 13.70 -4.84 30.04
C GLY A 90 15.19 -4.94 29.71
N GLU A 91 15.66 -6.16 29.52
CA GLU A 91 17.00 -6.47 29.02
C GLU A 91 17.00 -6.39 27.49
N LEU A 92 18.19 -6.44 26.88
CA LEU A 92 18.33 -6.35 25.42
C LEU A 92 17.49 -7.39 24.68
N ASP A 93 17.39 -8.62 25.18
CA ASP A 93 16.56 -9.67 24.58
C ASP A 93 15.07 -9.32 24.63
N THR A 94 14.60 -8.67 25.69
CA THR A 94 13.22 -8.17 25.79
C THR A 94 12.99 -7.06 24.78
N VAL A 95 13.91 -6.10 24.65
CA VAL A 95 13.83 -5.02 23.66
C VAL A 95 13.74 -5.57 22.24
N VAL A 96 14.56 -6.57 21.91
CA VAL A 96 14.56 -7.22 20.59
C VAL A 96 13.23 -7.93 20.35
N PHE A 97 12.74 -8.70 21.33
CA PHE A 97 11.48 -9.43 21.21
C PHE A 97 10.31 -8.47 20.99
N THR A 98 10.15 -7.45 21.84
CA THR A 98 9.05 -6.49 21.73
C THR A 98 9.12 -5.72 20.40
N ALA A 99 10.31 -5.28 20.00
CA ALA A 99 10.50 -4.54 18.76
C ALA A 99 10.20 -5.38 17.51
N CYS A 100 10.72 -6.61 17.42
CA CYS A 100 10.50 -7.44 16.23
C CYS A 100 9.03 -7.89 16.11
N GLU A 101 8.37 -8.26 17.20
CA GLU A 101 6.95 -8.65 17.17
C GLU A 101 6.05 -7.48 16.81
N MET A 102 6.28 -6.29 17.39
CA MET A 102 5.55 -5.08 17.02
C MET A 102 5.77 -4.77 15.53
N MET A 103 7.02 -4.78 15.05
CA MET A 103 7.33 -4.50 13.65
C MET A 103 6.66 -5.49 12.71
N ALA A 104 6.66 -6.78 13.04
CA ALA A 104 5.97 -7.80 12.28
C ALA A 104 4.46 -7.54 12.23
N SER A 105 3.82 -7.25 13.37
CA SER A 105 2.40 -6.91 13.42
C SER A 105 2.07 -5.66 12.63
N TYR A 106 2.88 -4.61 12.75
CA TYR A 106 2.62 -3.31 12.11
C TYR A 106 2.86 -3.34 10.61
N SER A 107 3.82 -4.13 10.12
CA SER A 107 3.99 -4.37 8.69
C SER A 107 2.72 -5.00 8.09
N ARG A 108 2.14 -6.02 8.75
CA ARG A 108 0.92 -6.72 8.26
C ARG A 108 -0.31 -5.81 8.15
N CYS A 109 -0.43 -4.80 9.00
CA CYS A 109 -1.53 -3.82 8.97
C CYS A 109 -1.13 -2.45 8.38
N ALA A 110 0.08 -2.33 7.84
CA ALA A 110 0.66 -1.10 7.28
C ALA A 110 0.54 0.13 8.20
N GLN A 111 0.81 -0.05 9.50
CA GLN A 111 0.86 1.04 10.47
C GLN A 111 2.22 1.77 10.42
N TYR A 112 2.60 2.22 9.23
CA TYR A 112 3.96 2.71 8.94
C TYR A 112 4.34 3.98 9.70
N GLU A 113 3.40 4.93 9.90
CA GLU A 113 3.68 6.14 10.67
C GLU A 113 4.11 5.80 12.11
N ARG A 114 3.31 4.96 12.78
CA ARG A 114 3.60 4.54 14.15
C ARG A 114 4.85 3.66 14.21
N MET A 115 5.03 2.77 13.24
CA MET A 115 6.23 1.95 13.13
C MET A 115 7.49 2.82 12.97
N ALA A 116 7.46 3.86 12.12
CA ALA A 116 8.57 4.79 11.94
C ALA A 116 8.88 5.58 13.22
N GLN A 117 7.87 5.95 14.02
CA GLN A 117 8.10 6.58 15.33
C GLN A 117 8.86 5.66 16.29
N TRP A 118 8.46 4.39 16.38
CA TRP A 118 9.13 3.41 17.22
C TRP A 118 10.51 3.00 16.71
N ILE A 119 10.69 2.89 15.40
CA ILE A 119 12.02 2.63 14.83
C ILE A 119 12.99 3.76 15.18
N ARG A 120 12.59 5.03 15.03
CA ARG A 120 13.43 6.16 15.48
C ARG A 120 13.74 6.11 16.98
N ALA A 121 12.82 5.62 17.80
CA ALA A 121 13.07 5.43 19.23
C ALA A 121 14.06 4.29 19.50
N ALA A 122 13.92 3.17 18.77
CA ALA A 122 14.84 2.04 18.82
C ALA A 122 16.25 2.42 18.33
N ASP A 123 16.38 3.18 17.24
CA ASP A 123 17.66 3.69 16.74
C ASP A 123 18.39 4.50 17.82
N ARG A 124 17.71 5.47 18.45
CA ARG A 124 18.29 6.26 19.55
C ARG A 124 18.70 5.40 20.75
N PHE A 125 17.95 4.35 21.04
CA PHE A 125 18.29 3.41 22.11
C PHE A 125 19.56 2.63 21.74
N VAL A 126 19.65 2.10 20.51
CA VAL A 126 20.81 1.36 20.01
C VAL A 126 22.06 2.25 19.99
N GLU A 127 21.95 3.49 19.51
CA GLU A 127 23.06 4.45 19.49
C GLU A 127 23.59 4.75 20.90
N ARG A 128 22.69 4.85 21.89
CA ARG A 128 23.05 5.25 23.25
C ARG A 128 23.57 4.11 24.11
N TYR A 129 22.95 2.93 24.01
CA TYR A 129 23.19 1.82 24.94
C TYR A 129 23.85 0.61 24.27
N GLY A 130 23.89 0.59 22.94
CA GLY A 130 24.28 -0.58 22.16
C GLY A 130 23.17 -1.64 22.18
N CYS A 131 22.85 -2.18 21.00
CA CYS A 131 22.03 -3.39 20.88
C CYS A 131 22.46 -4.12 19.61
N PRO A 132 23.25 -5.20 19.71
CA PRO A 132 23.79 -5.88 18.53
C PRO A 132 22.74 -6.77 17.82
N TYR A 133 21.53 -6.87 18.36
CA TYR A 133 20.58 -7.95 18.08
C TYR A 133 19.34 -7.54 17.27
N LEU A 134 19.34 -6.39 16.59
CA LEU A 134 18.35 -6.14 15.53
C LEU A 134 18.50 -7.25 14.48
N ASN A 135 17.65 -8.28 14.60
CA ASN A 135 17.77 -9.52 13.84
C ASN A 135 17.42 -9.28 12.37
N ALA A 136 17.68 -10.28 11.52
CA ALA A 136 17.37 -10.20 10.09
C ALA A 136 15.90 -9.83 9.80
N SER A 137 14.94 -10.33 10.58
CA SER A 137 13.51 -10.03 10.42
C SER A 137 13.19 -8.56 10.75
N CYS A 138 13.68 -8.06 11.87
CA CYS A 138 13.54 -6.66 12.30
C CYS A 138 14.06 -5.70 11.21
N ARG A 139 15.23 -5.97 10.62
CA ARG A 139 15.77 -5.18 9.50
C ARG A 139 14.96 -5.33 8.22
N THR A 140 14.40 -6.51 7.96
CA THR A 140 13.50 -6.75 6.82
C THR A 140 12.26 -5.86 6.91
N TYR A 141 11.58 -5.88 8.06
CA TYR A 141 10.42 -5.03 8.30
C TYR A 141 10.76 -3.54 8.26
N TYR A 142 11.95 -3.15 8.73
CA TYR A 142 12.38 -1.77 8.59
C TYR A 142 12.57 -1.38 7.11
N GLY A 143 13.23 -2.23 6.32
CA GLY A 143 13.35 -2.07 4.88
C GLY A 143 11.99 -1.90 4.18
N GLU A 144 10.97 -2.67 4.57
CA GLU A 144 9.60 -2.55 4.05
C GLU A 144 8.97 -1.19 4.36
N VAL A 145 9.14 -0.67 5.58
CA VAL A 145 8.65 0.67 5.96
C VAL A 145 9.34 1.74 5.15
N LEU A 146 10.67 1.68 5.02
CA LEU A 146 11.45 2.64 4.25
C LEU A 146 11.06 2.60 2.77
N PHE A 147 10.84 1.41 2.21
CA PHE A 147 10.30 1.25 0.87
C PHE A 147 8.92 1.91 0.73
N ALA A 148 8.00 1.61 1.65
CA ALA A 148 6.64 2.14 1.63
C ALA A 148 6.62 3.67 1.76
N THR A 149 7.47 4.24 2.61
CA THR A 149 7.56 5.69 2.89
C THR A 149 8.45 6.47 1.91
N GLY A 150 9.19 5.77 1.04
CA GLY A 150 9.91 6.36 -0.08
C GLY A 150 11.42 6.57 0.11
N ASP A 151 12.00 6.14 1.24
CA ASP A 151 13.46 6.13 1.44
C ASP A 151 14.08 4.84 0.87
N TRP A 152 14.04 4.71 -0.45
CA TRP A 152 14.50 3.51 -1.16
C TRP A 152 15.99 3.21 -1.00
N PRO A 153 16.91 4.20 -0.97
CA PRO A 153 18.32 3.92 -0.72
C PRO A 153 18.56 3.27 0.65
N ARG A 154 17.95 3.82 1.72
CA ARG A 154 18.09 3.24 3.05
C ARG A 154 17.36 1.90 3.17
N ALA A 155 16.21 1.75 2.50
CA ALA A 155 15.51 0.46 2.42
C ALA A 155 16.44 -0.64 1.87
N GLU A 156 17.17 -0.34 0.80
CA GLU A 156 18.13 -1.26 0.19
C GLU A 156 19.28 -1.63 1.13
N GLU A 157 19.84 -0.65 1.86
CA GLU A 157 20.88 -0.89 2.86
C GLU A 157 20.42 -1.85 3.97
N GLU A 158 19.22 -1.62 4.50
CA GLU A 158 18.61 -2.44 5.56
C GLU A 158 18.31 -3.86 5.09
N LEU A 159 17.76 -4.01 3.88
CA LEU A 159 17.46 -5.32 3.30
C LEU A 159 18.75 -6.12 3.01
N HIS A 160 19.80 -5.47 2.53
CA HIS A 160 21.11 -6.12 2.40
C HIS A 160 21.72 -6.49 3.75
N ALA A 161 21.54 -5.67 4.79
CA ALA A 161 21.96 -6.00 6.13
C ALA A 161 21.19 -7.22 6.68
N ALA A 162 19.88 -7.29 6.46
CA ALA A 162 19.06 -8.45 6.80
C ALA A 162 19.58 -9.73 6.12
N LEU A 163 19.87 -9.66 4.82
CA LEU A 163 20.39 -10.81 4.06
C LEU A 163 21.73 -11.31 4.60
N ARG A 164 22.68 -10.41 4.90
CA ARG A 164 23.98 -10.77 5.51
C ARG A 164 23.80 -11.44 6.88
N LEU A 165 22.86 -10.96 7.68
CA LEU A 165 22.56 -11.56 8.99
C LEU A 165 21.87 -12.93 8.86
N SER A 166 21.12 -13.16 7.77
CA SER A 166 20.38 -14.41 7.53
C SER A 166 21.12 -15.46 6.71
N GLU A 167 22.36 -15.20 6.26
CA GLU A 167 23.08 -16.05 5.28
C GLU A 167 23.20 -17.53 5.68
N ASN A 168 23.24 -17.82 6.99
CA ASN A 168 23.29 -19.18 7.54
C ASN A 168 22.07 -19.51 8.43
N SER A 169 20.95 -18.82 8.23
CA SER A 169 19.72 -18.93 9.03
C SER A 169 18.68 -19.85 8.37
N LEU A 170 17.53 -20.01 9.03
CA LEU A 170 16.38 -20.73 8.46
C LEU A 170 15.95 -20.10 7.11
N PRO A 171 15.68 -20.90 6.05
CA PRO A 171 15.30 -20.39 4.73
C PRO A 171 14.14 -19.41 4.72
N ALA A 172 13.18 -19.55 5.63
CA ALA A 172 12.02 -18.66 5.73
C ALA A 172 12.40 -17.21 6.10
N VAL A 173 13.43 -17.00 6.93
CA VAL A 173 13.88 -15.65 7.31
C VAL A 173 14.54 -14.97 6.13
N GLN A 174 15.34 -15.71 5.36
CA GLN A 174 15.97 -15.22 4.15
C GLN A 174 14.95 -14.92 3.04
N ALA A 175 13.90 -15.75 2.91
CA ALA A 175 12.83 -15.57 1.94
C ALA A 175 12.13 -14.21 2.11
N GLY A 176 11.83 -13.79 3.34
CA GLY A 176 11.23 -12.48 3.61
C GLY A 176 12.11 -11.32 3.14
N ALA A 177 13.40 -11.33 3.50
CA ALA A 177 14.34 -10.29 3.09
C ALA A 177 14.54 -10.24 1.56
N LEU A 178 14.63 -11.41 0.92
CA LEU A 178 14.72 -11.52 -0.54
C LEU A 178 13.45 -10.99 -1.21
N ALA A 179 12.27 -11.34 -0.71
CA ALA A 179 10.99 -10.90 -1.26
C ALA A 179 10.86 -9.37 -1.18
N SER A 180 11.19 -8.78 -0.04
CA SER A 180 11.16 -7.33 0.15
C SER A 180 12.19 -6.60 -0.73
N LEU A 181 13.38 -7.17 -0.95
CA LEU A 181 14.35 -6.62 -1.89
C LEU A 181 13.87 -6.74 -3.33
N ALA A 182 13.30 -7.88 -3.72
CA ALA A 182 12.74 -8.08 -5.06
C ALA A 182 11.56 -7.15 -5.34
N GLU A 183 10.70 -6.90 -4.35
CA GLU A 183 9.63 -5.92 -4.42
C GLU A 183 10.16 -4.49 -4.72
N LEU A 184 11.23 -4.07 -4.04
CA LEU A 184 11.92 -2.82 -4.34
C LEU A 184 12.51 -2.82 -5.76
N ARG A 185 13.11 -3.93 -6.21
CA ARG A 185 13.60 -4.07 -7.60
C ARG A 185 12.49 -3.92 -8.62
N LEU A 186 11.32 -4.53 -8.39
CA LEU A 186 10.17 -4.39 -9.28
C LEU A 186 9.71 -2.93 -9.37
N ALA A 187 9.67 -2.20 -8.24
CA ALA A 187 9.32 -0.79 -8.22
C ALA A 187 10.33 0.11 -8.95
N GLN A 188 11.60 -0.27 -8.96
CA GLN A 188 12.67 0.41 -9.70
C GLN A 188 12.72 0.02 -11.19
N GLY A 189 11.85 -0.90 -11.64
CA GLY A 189 11.85 -1.42 -13.01
C GLY A 189 12.87 -2.51 -13.29
N ARG A 190 13.54 -3.04 -12.27
CA ARG A 190 14.61 -4.06 -12.37
C ARG A 190 14.04 -5.48 -12.31
N VAL A 191 13.17 -5.82 -13.26
CA VAL A 191 12.39 -7.08 -13.24
C VAL A 191 13.28 -8.32 -13.27
N GLU A 192 14.32 -8.34 -14.09
CA GLU A 192 15.23 -9.49 -14.21
C GLU A 192 16.05 -9.70 -12.93
N GLU A 193 16.35 -8.63 -12.19
CA GLU A 193 17.02 -8.72 -10.90
C GLU A 193 16.09 -9.31 -9.84
N ALA A 194 14.83 -8.86 -9.81
CA ALA A 194 13.80 -9.43 -8.94
C ALA A 194 13.59 -10.93 -9.21
N GLU A 195 13.54 -11.36 -10.47
CA GLU A 195 13.40 -12.77 -10.85
C GLU A 195 14.59 -13.61 -10.36
N ARG A 196 15.82 -13.10 -10.47
CA ARG A 196 17.01 -13.77 -9.92
C ARG A 196 16.97 -13.90 -8.41
N LEU A 197 16.51 -12.87 -7.70
CA LEU A 197 16.38 -12.90 -6.23
C LEU A 197 15.38 -13.96 -5.75
N MET A 198 14.34 -14.24 -6.55
CA MET A 198 13.31 -15.23 -6.23
C MET A 198 13.67 -16.66 -6.61
N SER A 199 14.73 -16.85 -7.39
CA SER A 199 15.15 -18.17 -7.84
C SER A 199 15.51 -19.08 -6.67
N GLY A 200 14.84 -20.23 -6.55
CA GLY A 200 15.02 -21.19 -5.46
C GLY A 200 14.20 -20.89 -4.20
N PHE A 201 13.39 -19.82 -4.19
CA PHE A 201 12.53 -19.43 -3.08
C PHE A 201 11.04 -19.36 -3.48
N GLU A 202 10.65 -19.96 -4.60
CA GLU A 202 9.32 -19.83 -5.20
C GLU A 202 8.19 -20.46 -4.36
N ASP A 203 8.51 -21.46 -3.54
CA ASP A 203 7.56 -22.17 -2.68
C ASP A 203 7.45 -21.57 -1.25
N HIS A 204 7.98 -20.37 -1.02
CA HIS A 204 7.79 -19.62 0.22
C HIS A 204 6.61 -18.65 0.13
N ASP A 205 5.89 -18.50 1.25
CA ASP A 205 4.73 -17.61 1.39
C ASP A 205 5.07 -16.15 1.11
N ALA A 206 6.20 -15.66 1.63
CA ALA A 206 6.69 -14.31 1.41
C ALA A 206 6.98 -14.01 -0.08
N SER A 207 7.33 -15.03 -0.86
CA SER A 207 7.66 -14.88 -2.29
C SER A 207 6.42 -14.76 -3.19
N ALA A 208 5.26 -15.22 -2.71
CA ALA A 208 4.05 -15.33 -3.53
C ALA A 208 3.58 -14.00 -4.17
N PRO A 209 3.54 -12.86 -3.45
CA PRO A 209 3.15 -11.58 -4.06
C PRO A 209 4.16 -11.11 -5.12
N VAL A 210 5.45 -11.33 -4.88
CA VAL A 210 6.53 -10.93 -5.79
C VAL A 210 6.46 -11.73 -7.09
N CYS A 211 6.39 -13.06 -7.00
CA CYS A 211 6.25 -13.94 -8.17
C CYS A 211 4.99 -13.62 -8.98
N THR A 212 3.87 -13.36 -8.30
CA THR A 212 2.63 -12.94 -8.95
C THR A 212 2.81 -11.64 -9.72
N ARG A 213 3.50 -10.64 -9.14
CA ARG A 213 3.74 -9.36 -9.82
C ARG A 213 4.73 -9.46 -10.96
N ILE A 214 5.76 -10.30 -10.87
CA ILE A 214 6.64 -10.60 -12.01
C ILE A 214 5.79 -11.08 -13.20
N HIS A 215 4.87 -12.03 -12.97
CA HIS A 215 3.97 -12.50 -14.03
C HIS A 215 3.06 -11.39 -14.59
N LEU A 216 2.53 -10.49 -13.75
CA LEU A 216 1.75 -9.33 -14.20
C LEU A 216 2.55 -8.39 -15.10
N LEU A 217 3.77 -8.03 -14.69
CA LEU A 217 4.64 -7.14 -15.45
C LEU A 217 5.07 -7.75 -16.79
N GLN A 218 5.17 -9.07 -16.87
CA GLN A 218 5.42 -9.82 -18.10
C GLN A 218 4.14 -10.02 -18.97
N GLY A 219 2.98 -9.52 -18.54
CA GLY A 219 1.70 -9.68 -19.24
C GLY A 219 1.11 -11.10 -19.17
N LYS A 220 1.64 -11.97 -18.31
CA LYS A 220 1.18 -13.36 -18.12
C LYS A 220 0.02 -13.42 -17.13
N PHE A 221 -1.09 -12.77 -17.46
CA PHE A 221 -2.22 -12.58 -16.51
C PHE A 221 -2.82 -13.89 -15.98
N ALA A 222 -3.02 -14.90 -16.83
CA ALA A 222 -3.56 -16.19 -16.39
C ALA A 222 -2.63 -16.90 -15.40
N LEU A 223 -1.31 -16.82 -15.61
CA LEU A 223 -0.32 -17.39 -14.70
C LEU A 223 -0.27 -16.62 -13.38
N ALA A 224 -0.32 -15.29 -13.43
CA ALA A 224 -0.40 -14.45 -12.24
C ALA A 224 -1.64 -14.81 -11.38
N ALA A 225 -2.81 -14.94 -12.01
CA ALA A 225 -4.04 -15.33 -11.33
C ALA A 225 -3.93 -16.71 -10.67
N ALA A 226 -3.38 -17.70 -11.38
CA ALA A 226 -3.19 -19.04 -10.85
C ALA A 226 -2.20 -19.08 -9.67
N THR A 227 -1.09 -18.32 -9.75
CA THR A 227 -0.12 -18.20 -8.65
C THR A 227 -0.76 -17.57 -7.42
N ALA A 228 -1.50 -16.46 -7.59
CA ALA A 228 -2.16 -15.78 -6.48
C ALA A 228 -3.23 -16.66 -5.81
N GLN A 229 -4.08 -17.33 -6.61
CA GLN A 229 -5.15 -18.18 -6.08
C GLN A 229 -4.59 -19.36 -5.28
N ARG A 230 -3.55 -20.05 -5.78
CA ARG A 230 -2.93 -21.18 -5.06
C ARG A 230 -2.50 -20.78 -3.64
N TRP A 231 -1.94 -19.59 -3.47
CA TRP A 231 -1.50 -19.11 -2.16
C TRP A 231 -2.64 -18.62 -1.28
N LEU A 232 -3.67 -18.02 -1.87
CA LEU A 232 -4.88 -17.65 -1.15
C LEU A 232 -5.64 -18.87 -0.62
N ASP A 233 -5.61 -20.01 -1.33
CA ASP A 233 -6.19 -21.27 -0.86
C ASP A 233 -5.46 -21.82 0.39
N VAL A 234 -4.18 -21.49 0.57
CA VAL A 234 -3.37 -21.89 1.73
C VAL A 234 -3.52 -20.92 2.89
N ILE A 235 -3.41 -19.61 2.63
CA ILE A 235 -3.43 -18.57 3.67
C ILE A 235 -4.86 -18.31 4.14
N GLY A 236 -5.83 -18.40 3.24
CA GLY A 236 -7.23 -18.03 3.45
C GLY A 236 -7.51 -16.57 3.12
N GLU A 237 -8.62 -16.30 2.43
CA GLU A 237 -8.94 -14.96 1.91
C GLU A 237 -9.31 -13.92 2.97
N LYS A 238 -9.68 -14.35 4.18
CA LYS A 238 -10.17 -13.48 5.27
C LYS A 238 -9.08 -13.09 6.27
N ARG A 239 -7.84 -12.98 5.82
CA ARG A 239 -6.66 -12.68 6.66
C ARG A 239 -5.95 -11.42 6.17
N LEU A 240 -5.29 -10.71 7.09
CA LEU A 240 -4.55 -9.49 6.75
C LEU A 240 -3.41 -9.77 5.77
N GLU A 241 -2.74 -10.91 5.91
CA GLU A 241 -1.64 -11.38 5.07
C GLU A 241 -2.07 -11.56 3.60
N SER A 242 -3.35 -11.81 3.34
CA SER A 242 -3.88 -12.02 1.99
C SER A 242 -4.07 -10.73 1.19
N THR A 243 -3.94 -9.55 1.80
CA THR A 243 -4.21 -8.24 1.18
C THR A 243 -3.53 -8.06 -0.18
N SER A 244 -2.20 -8.29 -0.22
CA SER A 244 -1.42 -8.09 -1.45
C SER A 244 -1.79 -9.09 -2.54
N LEU A 245 -2.04 -10.36 -2.18
CA LEU A 245 -2.41 -11.39 -3.15
C LEU A 245 -3.82 -11.16 -3.71
N LEU A 246 -4.77 -10.72 -2.88
CA LEU A 246 -6.12 -10.36 -3.32
C LEU A 246 -6.10 -9.21 -4.33
N GLU A 247 -5.29 -8.19 -4.07
CA GLU A 247 -5.10 -7.07 -4.99
C GLU A 247 -4.49 -7.54 -6.32
N LEU A 248 -3.39 -8.29 -6.26
CA LEU A 248 -2.69 -8.77 -7.46
C LEU A 248 -3.55 -9.73 -8.30
N LEU A 249 -4.35 -10.59 -7.66
CA LEU A 249 -5.32 -11.43 -8.36
C LEU A 249 -6.36 -10.58 -9.10
N GLY A 250 -6.91 -9.55 -8.46
CA GLY A 250 -7.83 -8.63 -9.13
C GLY A 250 -7.18 -7.84 -10.27
N GLU A 251 -5.89 -7.48 -10.15
CA GLU A 251 -5.13 -6.89 -11.25
C GLU A 251 -4.98 -7.87 -12.43
N ALA A 252 -4.76 -9.16 -12.14
CA ALA A 252 -4.69 -10.21 -13.16
C ALA A 252 -6.05 -10.48 -13.84
N GLU A 253 -7.14 -10.49 -13.07
CA GLU A 253 -8.51 -10.61 -13.57
C GLU A 253 -8.87 -9.42 -14.47
N SER A 254 -8.49 -8.20 -14.08
CA SER A 254 -8.66 -6.99 -14.89
C SER A 254 -7.92 -7.11 -16.24
N GLY A 255 -6.68 -7.63 -16.23
CA GLY A 255 -5.90 -7.89 -17.45
C GLY A 255 -6.51 -8.95 -18.37
N GLN A 256 -7.34 -9.83 -17.82
CA GLN A 256 -8.11 -10.84 -18.56
C GLN A 256 -9.52 -10.36 -18.95
N ALA A 257 -9.82 -9.06 -18.79
CA ALA A 257 -11.12 -8.44 -19.01
C ALA A 257 -12.26 -9.04 -18.16
N GLN A 258 -11.94 -9.63 -17.00
CA GLN A 258 -12.91 -10.14 -16.03
C GLN A 258 -13.31 -9.03 -15.05
N ILE A 259 -13.97 -7.99 -15.57
CA ILE A 259 -14.24 -6.74 -14.83
C ILE A 259 -15.10 -6.97 -13.58
N GLU A 260 -16.13 -7.81 -13.67
CA GLU A 260 -17.02 -8.12 -12.55
C GLU A 260 -16.27 -8.81 -11.40
N ALA A 261 -15.41 -9.79 -11.73
CA ALA A 261 -14.59 -10.50 -10.75
C ALA A 261 -13.62 -9.54 -10.03
N ALA A 262 -12.87 -8.75 -10.81
CA ALA A 262 -11.92 -7.79 -10.26
C ALA A 262 -12.59 -6.72 -9.38
N THR A 263 -13.76 -6.22 -9.80
CA THR A 263 -14.53 -5.22 -9.03
C THR A 263 -15.10 -5.84 -7.76
N GLY A 264 -15.64 -7.06 -7.84
CA GLY A 264 -16.10 -7.83 -6.68
C GLY A 264 -14.98 -8.06 -5.66
N ARG A 265 -13.78 -8.39 -6.14
CA ARG A 265 -12.60 -8.60 -5.30
C ARG A 265 -12.13 -7.33 -4.62
N GLY A 266 -12.08 -6.21 -5.36
CA GLY A 266 -11.77 -4.90 -4.78
C GLY A 266 -12.79 -4.45 -3.74
N ARG A 267 -14.09 -4.75 -3.95
CA ARG A 267 -15.15 -4.48 -2.96
C ARG A 267 -14.96 -5.29 -1.69
N ALA A 268 -14.73 -6.61 -1.81
CA ALA A 268 -14.49 -7.47 -0.67
C ALA A 268 -13.26 -7.01 0.13
N LEU A 269 -12.19 -6.60 -0.56
CA LEU A 269 -11.00 -6.06 0.08
C LEU A 269 -11.28 -4.76 0.83
N ALA A 270 -12.07 -3.84 0.24
CA ALA A 270 -12.45 -2.60 0.89
C ALA A 270 -13.36 -2.82 2.12
N GLU A 271 -14.30 -3.76 2.05
CA GLU A 271 -15.18 -4.14 3.16
C GLU A 271 -14.41 -4.77 4.32
N MET A 272 -13.45 -5.66 4.02
CA MET A 272 -12.54 -6.21 5.03
C MET A 272 -11.68 -5.11 5.66
N GLY A 273 -11.13 -4.20 4.84
CA GLY A 273 -10.36 -3.06 5.33
C GLY A 273 -11.17 -2.17 6.28
N SER A 274 -12.45 -1.93 5.97
CA SER A 274 -13.35 -1.17 6.86
C SER A 274 -13.69 -1.94 8.14
N THR A 275 -13.86 -3.26 8.08
CA THR A 275 -14.22 -4.10 9.23
C THR A 275 -13.06 -4.22 10.21
N LEU A 276 -11.84 -4.31 9.69
CA LEU A 276 -10.61 -4.49 10.45
C LEU A 276 -9.94 -3.15 10.83
N ASP A 277 -10.52 -2.01 10.44
CA ASP A 277 -9.90 -0.68 10.53
C ASP A 277 -8.50 -0.61 9.89
N CYS A 278 -8.31 -1.33 8.78
CA CYS A 278 -7.07 -1.40 8.04
C CYS A 278 -7.13 -0.49 6.80
N GLN A 279 -6.63 0.74 6.96
CA GLN A 279 -6.74 1.79 5.94
C GLN A 279 -5.99 1.47 4.64
N VAL A 280 -4.86 0.75 4.70
CA VAL A 280 -4.13 0.31 3.49
C VAL A 280 -4.95 -0.70 2.68
N MET A 281 -5.64 -1.62 3.36
CA MET A 281 -6.44 -2.66 2.74
C MET A 281 -7.63 -2.01 2.04
N LEU A 282 -8.27 -1.05 2.71
CA LEU A 282 -9.31 -0.20 2.12
C LEU A 282 -8.79 0.53 0.87
N ALA A 283 -7.64 1.20 0.96
CA ALA A 283 -7.06 1.96 -0.16
C ALA A 283 -6.75 1.07 -1.38
N ARG A 284 -6.21 -0.14 -1.15
CA ARG A 284 -5.95 -1.13 -2.20
C ARG A 284 -7.24 -1.65 -2.83
N GLY A 285 -8.27 -1.92 -2.03
CA GLY A 285 -9.59 -2.32 -2.52
C GLY A 285 -10.25 -1.25 -3.39
N GLU A 286 -10.17 0.01 -2.98
CA GLU A 286 -10.60 1.16 -3.77
C GLU A 286 -9.79 1.30 -5.07
N ARG A 287 -8.46 1.18 -5.01
CA ARG A 287 -7.61 1.25 -6.21
C ARG A 287 -7.92 0.14 -7.21
N LEU A 288 -8.17 -1.08 -6.73
CA LEU A 288 -8.52 -2.22 -7.58
C LEU A 288 -9.88 -2.02 -8.27
N GLN A 289 -10.92 -1.60 -7.53
CA GLN A 289 -12.22 -1.24 -8.13
C GLN A 289 -12.05 -0.15 -9.19
N GLY A 290 -11.31 0.91 -8.86
CA GLY A 290 -11.01 2.01 -9.77
C GLY A 290 -10.31 1.56 -11.05
N ARG A 291 -9.34 0.64 -10.94
CA ARG A 291 -8.63 0.05 -12.09
C ARG A 291 -9.57 -0.77 -12.98
N ALA A 292 -10.36 -1.69 -12.39
CA ALA A 292 -11.27 -2.55 -13.14
C ALA A 292 -12.32 -1.73 -13.89
N LEU A 293 -12.93 -0.74 -13.21
CA LEU A 293 -13.88 0.18 -13.81
C LEU A 293 -13.26 1.06 -14.90
N ALA A 294 -12.01 1.50 -14.72
CA ALA A 294 -11.30 2.26 -15.75
C ALA A 294 -11.07 1.43 -17.02
N ALA A 295 -10.77 0.13 -16.89
CA ALA A 295 -10.64 -0.78 -18.03
C ALA A 295 -11.97 -0.93 -18.81
N ALA A 296 -13.11 -0.83 -18.12
CA ALA A 296 -14.43 -0.80 -18.73
C ALA A 296 -14.90 0.61 -19.18
N CYS A 297 -14.04 1.63 -19.07
CA CYS A 297 -14.39 3.04 -19.31
C CYS A 297 -15.59 3.55 -18.48
N ASP A 298 -15.80 2.98 -17.30
CA ASP A 298 -16.88 3.38 -16.39
C ASP A 298 -16.50 4.68 -15.64
N PRO A 299 -17.33 5.74 -15.69
CA PRO A 299 -17.09 6.99 -14.95
C PRO A 299 -16.92 6.81 -13.43
N ALA A 300 -17.48 5.75 -12.85
CA ALA A 300 -17.33 5.44 -11.42
C ALA A 300 -15.87 5.17 -11.02
N ALA A 301 -14.99 4.83 -11.97
CA ALA A 301 -13.57 4.62 -11.73
C ALA A 301 -12.91 5.80 -11.00
N LYS A 302 -13.24 7.03 -11.40
CA LYS A 302 -12.68 8.26 -10.80
C LYS A 302 -12.91 8.32 -9.30
N ARG A 303 -14.14 8.04 -8.86
CA ARG A 303 -14.54 8.09 -7.43
C ARG A 303 -13.69 7.15 -6.58
N HIS A 304 -13.49 5.93 -7.06
CA HIS A 304 -12.69 4.91 -6.38
C HIS A 304 -11.20 5.27 -6.35
N LEU A 305 -10.65 5.75 -7.47
CA LEU A 305 -9.25 6.19 -7.54
C LEU A 305 -8.98 7.42 -6.66
N ASP A 306 -9.91 8.37 -6.57
CA ASP A 306 -9.82 9.53 -5.66
C ASP A 306 -9.88 9.11 -4.18
N ALA A 307 -10.66 8.08 -3.84
CA ALA A 307 -10.69 7.53 -2.49
C ALA A 307 -9.36 6.86 -2.13
N ALA A 308 -8.84 6.00 -3.01
CA ALA A 308 -7.55 5.35 -2.84
C ALA A 308 -6.40 6.37 -2.71
N LEU A 309 -6.34 7.37 -3.60
CA LEU A 309 -5.30 8.40 -3.60
C LEU A 309 -5.26 9.16 -2.27
N ARG A 310 -6.41 9.61 -1.77
CA ARG A 310 -6.50 10.31 -0.48
C ARG A 310 -5.97 9.46 0.67
N SER A 311 -6.24 8.16 0.66
CA SER A 311 -5.74 7.25 1.68
C SER A 311 -4.24 7.03 1.56
N PHE A 312 -3.69 6.73 0.37
CA PHE A 312 -2.24 6.54 0.21
C PHE A 312 -1.42 7.80 0.53
N VAL A 313 -1.94 8.99 0.24
CA VAL A 313 -1.31 10.25 0.66
C VAL A 313 -1.29 10.39 2.19
N ARG A 314 -2.40 10.08 2.88
CA ARG A 314 -2.44 10.13 4.35
C ARG A 314 -1.57 9.07 5.01
N LEU A 315 -1.41 7.91 4.37
CA LEU A 315 -0.56 6.82 4.84
C LEU A 315 0.93 7.05 4.52
N GLU A 316 1.28 8.20 3.92
CA GLU A 316 2.65 8.53 3.50
C GLU A 316 3.26 7.46 2.59
N MET A 317 2.47 6.92 1.65
CA MET A 317 2.91 5.91 0.69
C MET A 317 3.10 6.52 -0.71
N PRO A 318 4.21 7.26 -0.97
CA PRO A 318 4.39 8.05 -2.20
C PRO A 318 4.35 7.21 -3.47
N TYR A 319 4.91 6.00 -3.45
CA TYR A 319 4.90 5.12 -4.62
C TYR A 319 3.47 4.68 -4.99
N GLU A 320 2.68 4.26 -4.00
CA GLU A 320 1.28 3.88 -4.20
C GLU A 320 0.41 5.08 -4.62
N ALA A 321 0.66 6.25 -4.05
CA ALA A 321 0.00 7.49 -4.46
C ALA A 321 0.30 7.82 -5.94
N ALA A 322 1.57 7.73 -6.37
CA ALA A 322 1.97 7.99 -7.75
C ALA A 322 1.35 6.98 -8.74
N ARG A 323 1.36 5.67 -8.41
CA ARG A 323 0.66 4.62 -9.18
C ARG A 323 -0.83 4.91 -9.33
N THR A 324 -1.48 5.36 -8.25
CA THR A 324 -2.90 5.71 -8.26
C THR A 324 -3.18 6.94 -9.12
N ARG A 325 -2.33 7.98 -9.06
CA ARG A 325 -2.43 9.17 -9.92
C ARG A 325 -2.29 8.83 -11.39
N LEU A 326 -1.37 7.94 -11.75
CA LEU A 326 -1.23 7.48 -13.13
C LEU A 326 -2.49 6.74 -13.63
N LEU A 327 -3.07 5.86 -12.80
CA LEU A 327 -4.34 5.19 -13.10
C LEU A 327 -5.49 6.21 -13.26
N LEU A 328 -5.57 7.19 -12.36
CA LEU A 328 -6.57 8.26 -12.42
C LEU A 328 -6.43 9.06 -13.72
N ALA A 329 -5.22 9.53 -14.03
CA ALA A 329 -4.93 10.26 -15.26
C ALA A 329 -5.38 9.48 -16.51
N ARG A 330 -5.15 8.17 -16.56
CA ARG A 330 -5.63 7.32 -17.66
C ARG A 330 -7.16 7.24 -17.72
N ALA A 331 -7.81 7.06 -16.57
CA ALA A 331 -9.27 6.92 -16.48
C ALA A 331 -10.00 8.21 -16.92
N ILE A 332 -9.45 9.38 -16.58
CA ILE A 332 -10.11 10.67 -16.84
C ILE A 332 -9.56 11.43 -18.07
N ARG A 333 -8.65 10.82 -18.85
CA ARG A 333 -8.01 11.47 -20.02
C ARG A 333 -8.98 12.01 -21.07
N GLY A 334 -10.14 11.37 -21.23
CA GLY A 334 -11.19 11.80 -22.16
C GLY A 334 -12.12 12.86 -21.55
N PRO A 335 -12.76 12.56 -20.40
CA PRO A 335 -13.69 13.49 -19.75
C PRO A 335 -13.06 14.82 -19.30
N ASP A 336 -11.87 14.76 -18.69
CA ASP A 336 -11.21 15.86 -17.98
C ASP A 336 -9.70 15.96 -18.36
N PRO A 337 -9.33 16.28 -19.62
CA PRO A 337 -7.95 16.17 -20.11
C PRO A 337 -6.95 17.07 -19.35
N GLU A 338 -7.36 18.28 -18.95
CA GLU A 338 -6.49 19.19 -18.20
C GLU A 338 -6.20 18.68 -16.77
N ILE A 339 -7.19 18.03 -16.13
CA ILE A 339 -7.01 17.42 -14.82
C ILE A 339 -6.15 16.15 -14.98
N ALA A 340 -6.43 15.35 -16.00
CA ALA A 340 -5.67 14.14 -16.31
C ALA A 340 -4.17 14.44 -16.55
N GLU A 341 -3.85 15.52 -17.28
CA GLU A 341 -2.48 15.96 -17.48
C GLU A 341 -1.82 16.41 -16.16
N ALA A 342 -2.55 17.15 -15.31
CA ALA A 342 -2.04 17.57 -14.00
C ALA A 342 -1.75 16.36 -13.10
N GLU A 343 -2.64 15.37 -13.08
CA GLU A 343 -2.45 14.11 -12.34
C GLU A 343 -1.26 13.31 -12.87
N ALA A 344 -1.09 13.22 -14.20
CA ALA A 344 0.06 12.56 -14.81
C ALA A 344 1.39 13.27 -14.47
N ARG A 345 1.40 14.61 -14.42
CA ARG A 345 2.60 15.37 -14.00
C ARG A 345 2.94 15.14 -12.53
N ALA A 346 1.94 15.09 -11.65
CA ALA A 346 2.14 14.79 -10.24
C ALA A 346 2.62 13.34 -10.02
N ALA A 347 2.09 12.38 -10.80
CA ALA A 347 2.58 11.00 -10.82
C ALA A 347 4.06 10.95 -11.25
N LEU A 348 4.42 11.63 -12.35
CA LEU A 348 5.78 11.68 -12.86
C LEU A 348 6.76 12.20 -11.80
N ALA A 349 6.45 13.34 -11.17
CA ALA A 349 7.30 13.91 -10.12
C ALA A 349 7.47 12.94 -8.93
N GLY A 350 6.41 12.23 -8.54
CA GLY A 350 6.48 11.20 -7.52
C GLY A 350 7.41 10.05 -7.90
N PHE A 351 7.30 9.54 -9.12
CA PHE A 351 8.17 8.47 -9.63
C PHE A 351 9.63 8.91 -9.79
N GLU A 352 9.88 10.13 -10.26
CA GLU A 352 11.22 10.72 -10.39
C GLU A 352 11.92 10.84 -9.04
N ASN A 353 11.21 11.30 -8.02
CA ASN A 353 11.76 11.42 -6.65
C ASN A 353 12.15 10.06 -6.05
N LEU A 354 11.46 8.98 -6.44
CA LEU A 354 11.71 7.63 -5.94
C LEU A 354 12.74 6.87 -6.79
N GLY A 355 12.86 7.19 -8.09
CA GLY A 355 13.64 6.43 -9.05
C GLY A 355 12.88 5.24 -9.67
N ALA A 356 11.56 5.35 -9.83
CA ALA A 356 10.70 4.31 -10.43
C ALA A 356 10.76 4.35 -11.97
N VAL A 357 11.88 3.89 -12.55
CA VAL A 357 12.24 4.11 -13.97
C VAL A 357 11.14 3.71 -14.96
N THR A 358 10.56 2.51 -14.82
CA THR A 358 9.51 2.03 -15.74
C THR A 358 8.25 2.90 -15.69
N ASP A 359 7.86 3.35 -14.49
CA ASP A 359 6.68 4.21 -14.32
C ASP A 359 6.94 5.64 -14.83
N ILE A 360 8.18 6.16 -14.69
CA ILE A 360 8.61 7.42 -15.29
C ILE A 360 8.41 7.36 -16.82
N GLU A 361 8.91 6.31 -17.47
CA GLU A 361 8.77 6.12 -18.92
C GLU A 361 7.30 6.01 -19.34
N SER A 362 6.52 5.18 -18.65
CA SER A 362 5.09 4.98 -18.91
C SER A 362 4.30 6.29 -18.77
N THR A 363 4.62 7.10 -17.76
CA THR A 363 3.98 8.40 -17.51
C THR A 363 4.41 9.44 -18.54
N ALA A 364 5.69 9.46 -18.93
CA ALA A 364 6.20 10.34 -19.98
C ALA A 364 5.53 10.09 -21.33
N ILE A 365 5.24 8.83 -21.68
CA ILE A 365 4.47 8.46 -22.87
C ILE A 365 3.08 9.10 -22.81
N LEU A 366 2.35 8.93 -21.70
CA LEU A 366 1.02 9.51 -21.52
C LEU A 366 1.03 11.04 -21.63
N LEU A 367 2.03 11.71 -21.06
CA LEU A 367 2.18 13.17 -21.18
C LEU A 367 2.46 13.64 -22.61
N ARG A 368 3.18 12.85 -23.41
CA ARG A 368 3.38 13.14 -24.85
C ARG A 368 2.07 12.99 -25.62
N GLU A 369 1.20 12.06 -25.24
CA GLU A 369 -0.13 11.90 -25.83
C GLU A 369 -1.02 13.13 -25.56
N PHE A 370 -1.05 13.65 -24.33
CA PHE A 370 -1.76 14.90 -24.02
C PHE A 370 -1.23 16.09 -24.84
N LYS A 371 0.09 16.18 -25.01
CA LYS A 371 0.69 17.20 -25.88
C LYS A 371 0.25 17.04 -27.33
N ARG A 372 0.09 15.82 -27.86
CA ARG A 372 -0.37 15.58 -29.25
C ARG A 372 -1.85 15.91 -29.43
N THR A 373 -2.70 15.53 -28.48
CA THR A 373 -4.15 15.81 -28.55
C THR A 373 -4.47 17.29 -28.33
N GLY A 374 -3.62 18.02 -27.60
CA GLY A 374 -3.69 19.48 -27.48
C GLY A 374 -3.11 20.27 -28.66
N LYS A 375 -2.42 19.61 -29.62
CA LYS A 375 -1.68 20.27 -30.71
C LYS A 375 -2.30 20.15 -32.09
N ALA A 376 -3.57 19.78 -32.23
CA ALA A 376 -4.30 20.07 -33.45
C ALA A 376 -4.92 21.47 -33.26
N PRO A 377 -4.30 22.56 -33.78
CA PRO A 377 -4.99 23.82 -33.82
C PRO A 377 -6.08 23.65 -34.88
N ASP A 378 -7.33 23.77 -34.47
CA ASP A 378 -8.28 24.45 -35.36
C ASP A 378 -7.66 25.82 -35.73
N PRO A 379 -7.85 26.40 -36.93
CA PRO A 379 -7.36 27.74 -37.29
C PRO A 379 -7.50 28.82 -36.20
N ALA A 380 -8.41 28.64 -35.22
CA ALA A 380 -8.59 29.49 -34.05
C ALA A 380 -7.67 29.23 -32.82
N GLY A 381 -6.77 28.23 -32.83
CA GLY A 381 -5.83 27.95 -31.73
C GLY A 381 -6.46 27.32 -30.48
N LEU A 382 -7.68 26.79 -30.58
CA LEU A 382 -8.42 26.15 -29.49
C LEU A 382 -8.15 24.65 -29.41
N THR A 383 -8.15 24.10 -28.19
CA THR A 383 -8.15 22.65 -27.97
C THR A 383 -9.50 22.04 -28.35
N ARG A 384 -9.54 20.72 -28.58
CA ARG A 384 -10.79 20.00 -28.88
C ARG A 384 -11.90 20.26 -27.84
N ARG A 385 -11.54 20.30 -26.56
CA ARG A 385 -12.51 20.51 -25.47
C ARG A 385 -12.99 21.96 -25.41
N GLU A 386 -12.10 22.92 -25.63
CA GLU A 386 -12.47 24.33 -25.76
C GLU A 386 -13.38 24.57 -26.97
N MET A 387 -13.15 23.85 -28.08
CA MET A 387 -14.03 23.88 -29.24
C MET A 387 -15.43 23.32 -28.92
N GLU A 388 -15.52 22.19 -28.22
CA GLU A 388 -16.80 21.63 -27.76
C GLU A 388 -17.55 22.60 -26.84
N VAL A 389 -16.85 23.22 -25.88
CA VAL A 389 -17.44 24.25 -25.00
C VAL A 389 -17.88 25.46 -25.83
N LEU A 390 -17.06 25.94 -26.77
CA LEU A 390 -17.38 27.07 -27.64
C LEU A 390 -18.63 26.82 -28.49
N ARG A 391 -18.81 25.61 -29.04
CA ARG A 391 -20.01 25.22 -29.78
C ARG A 391 -21.27 25.30 -28.92
N LEU A 392 -21.21 24.77 -27.69
CA LEU A 392 -22.35 24.83 -26.77
C LEU A 392 -22.64 26.27 -26.30
N VAL A 393 -21.60 27.09 -26.13
CA VAL A 393 -21.74 28.53 -25.88
C VAL A 393 -22.44 29.22 -27.06
N ALA A 394 -22.07 28.88 -28.30
CA ALA A 394 -22.67 29.42 -29.51
C ALA A 394 -24.13 28.96 -29.72
N GLN A 395 -24.50 27.80 -29.19
CA GLN A 395 -25.88 27.30 -29.11
C GLN A 395 -26.69 27.96 -27.98
N GLY A 396 -26.09 28.86 -27.19
CA GLY A 396 -26.78 29.63 -26.15
C GLY A 396 -26.94 28.92 -24.81
N LEU A 397 -26.31 27.76 -24.60
CA LEU A 397 -26.38 27.05 -23.32
C LEU A 397 -25.68 27.85 -22.21
N SER A 398 -26.22 27.80 -21.00
CA SER A 398 -25.61 28.34 -19.78
C SER A 398 -24.49 27.44 -19.25
N ASP A 399 -23.63 27.96 -18.36
CA ASP A 399 -22.55 27.17 -17.75
C ASP A 399 -23.07 25.93 -17.00
N LYS A 400 -24.27 26.02 -16.43
CA LYS A 400 -24.92 24.90 -15.76
C LYS A 400 -25.33 23.82 -16.78
N GLU A 401 -25.90 24.21 -17.92
CA GLU A 401 -26.33 23.28 -18.96
C GLU A 401 -25.13 22.64 -19.66
N ILE A 402 -24.08 23.42 -19.93
CA ILE A 402 -22.81 22.92 -20.46
C ILE A 402 -22.18 21.94 -19.47
N ALA A 403 -22.12 22.29 -18.18
CA ALA A 403 -21.60 21.41 -17.14
C ALA A 403 -22.36 20.07 -17.10
N THR A 404 -23.70 20.11 -17.12
CA THR A 404 -24.52 18.90 -17.18
C THR A 404 -24.27 18.10 -18.45
N ARG A 405 -24.25 18.75 -19.62
CA ARG A 405 -24.14 18.09 -20.92
C ARG A 405 -22.76 17.47 -21.17
N LEU A 406 -21.72 18.11 -20.65
CA LEU A 406 -20.34 17.67 -20.78
C LEU A 406 -19.85 16.82 -19.60
N VAL A 407 -20.69 16.61 -18.58
CA VAL A 407 -20.36 15.93 -17.32
C VAL A 407 -19.15 16.58 -16.63
N LEU A 408 -19.15 17.91 -16.56
CA LEU A 408 -18.12 18.74 -15.95
C LEU A 408 -18.67 19.50 -14.73
N SER A 409 -17.78 20.01 -13.88
CA SER A 409 -18.18 21.00 -12.86
C SER A 409 -18.43 22.37 -13.50
N ARG A 410 -19.30 23.20 -12.90
CA ARG A 410 -19.50 24.60 -13.33
C ARG A 410 -18.20 25.40 -13.31
N HIS A 411 -17.31 25.12 -12.34
CA HIS A 411 -16.01 25.77 -12.23
C HIS A 411 -15.09 25.41 -13.42
N THR A 412 -15.08 24.14 -13.82
CA THR A 412 -14.32 23.64 -14.98
C THR A 412 -14.80 24.32 -16.27
N VAL A 413 -16.13 24.43 -16.46
CA VAL A 413 -16.73 25.13 -17.61
C VAL A 413 -16.33 26.60 -17.64
N HIS A 414 -16.40 27.29 -16.49
CA HIS A 414 -15.99 28.70 -16.39
C HIS A 414 -14.51 28.90 -16.76
N ARG A 415 -13.63 27.98 -16.34
CA ARG A 415 -12.21 27.99 -16.70
C ARG A 415 -11.99 27.83 -18.21
N HIS A 416 -12.70 26.89 -18.84
CA HIS A 416 -12.64 26.71 -20.30
C HIS A 416 -13.12 27.95 -21.04
N ILE A 417 -14.22 28.59 -20.62
CA ILE A 417 -14.71 29.84 -21.23
C ILE A 417 -13.67 30.95 -21.10
N HIS A 418 -13.06 31.11 -19.93
CA HIS A 418 -12.01 32.11 -19.75
C HIS A 418 -10.81 31.85 -20.67
N SER A 419 -10.36 30.60 -20.79
CA SER A 419 -9.29 30.21 -21.71
C SER A 419 -9.65 30.49 -23.18
N ILE A 420 -10.89 30.18 -23.58
CA ILE A 420 -11.41 30.46 -24.93
C ILE A 420 -11.39 31.97 -25.21
N LEU A 421 -11.86 32.81 -24.29
CA LEU A 421 -11.86 34.26 -24.44
C LEU A 421 -10.46 34.82 -24.65
N THR A 422 -9.51 34.35 -23.83
CA THR A 422 -8.10 34.73 -23.93
C THR A 422 -7.48 34.29 -25.26
N LYS A 423 -7.74 33.04 -25.70
CA LYS A 423 -7.17 32.48 -26.94
C LYS A 423 -7.75 33.11 -28.21
N LEU A 424 -9.03 33.46 -28.20
CA LEU A 424 -9.71 34.10 -29.33
C LEU A 424 -9.56 35.63 -29.37
N ASP A 425 -8.92 36.21 -28.34
CA ASP A 425 -8.87 37.65 -28.07
C ASP A 425 -10.27 38.29 -28.10
N ARG A 426 -11.19 37.74 -27.30
CA ARG A 426 -12.58 38.19 -27.21
C ARG A 426 -12.94 38.65 -25.80
N PRO A 427 -13.62 39.80 -25.66
CA PRO A 427 -13.87 40.40 -24.35
C PRO A 427 -15.06 39.79 -23.60
N SER A 428 -15.89 38.96 -24.26
CA SER A 428 -17.11 38.43 -23.64
C SER A 428 -17.57 37.11 -24.24
N ARG A 429 -18.32 36.34 -23.45
CA ARG A 429 -18.98 35.09 -23.88
C ARG A 429 -19.75 35.28 -25.18
N THR A 430 -20.51 36.37 -25.29
CA THR A 430 -21.28 36.70 -26.49
C THR A 430 -20.38 36.97 -27.70
N ALA A 431 -19.23 37.62 -27.50
CA ALA A 431 -18.26 37.84 -28.56
C ALA A 431 -17.60 36.52 -29.03
N ALA A 432 -17.35 35.57 -28.12
CA ALA A 432 -16.90 34.22 -28.48
C ALA A 432 -17.99 33.41 -29.22
N ALA A 433 -19.24 33.46 -28.76
CA ALA A 433 -20.38 32.84 -29.46
C ALA A 433 -20.49 33.35 -30.92
N ALA A 434 -20.45 34.67 -31.10
CA ALA A 434 -20.47 35.30 -32.43
C ALA A 434 -19.24 34.96 -33.28
N TYR A 435 -18.09 34.71 -32.65
CA TYR A 435 -16.89 34.23 -33.36
C TYR A 435 -17.12 32.83 -33.94
N ALA A 436 -17.66 31.89 -33.15
CA ALA A 436 -17.94 30.53 -33.61
C ALA A 436 -18.94 30.49 -34.78
N VAL A 437 -20.01 31.28 -34.73
CA VAL A 437 -20.98 31.36 -35.84
C VAL A 437 -20.34 31.90 -37.12
N ARG A 438 -19.51 32.95 -37.02
CA ARG A 438 -18.88 33.58 -38.19
C ARG A 438 -17.83 32.73 -38.88
N HIS A 439 -17.22 31.80 -38.15
CA HIS A 439 -16.16 30.93 -38.67
C HIS A 439 -16.67 29.50 -38.96
N ASP A 440 -17.99 29.31 -38.98
CA ASP A 440 -18.64 28.02 -39.26
C ASP A 440 -18.15 26.87 -38.37
N LEU A 441 -17.94 27.19 -37.08
CA LEU A 441 -17.39 26.26 -36.09
C LEU A 441 -18.48 25.46 -35.34
N LEU A 442 -19.74 25.51 -35.79
CA LEU A 442 -20.92 24.95 -35.11
C LEU A 442 -21.10 23.45 -35.28
#